data_AF-A0AA42ZER7-F1
#
_entry.id   AF-A0AA42ZER7-F1
#
_cell.length_a   1.000
_cell.length_b   1.000
_cell.length_c   1.000
_cell.angle_alpha   90.00
_cell.angle_beta   90.00
_cell.angle_gamma   90.00
#
_symmetry.space_group_name_H-M   'P 1'
#
loop_
_entity.id
_entity.type
_entity.pdbx_description
1 polymer ?
#
loop_
_entity_poly.entity_id
_entity_poly.type
_entity_poly.pdbx_seq_one_letter_code
_entity_poly.pdbx_strand_id
1 'polypeptide(L)'
;MANIMTIVPEQVSGLRKLFFRWVRGKYGGIVPGIFQVLAVDLRVARPTGAIYNHLHLRGASPLSRLQREMVATVVNGKVGGAP
;
A
#
# COMPACT_ATOMS: atom_id res chain seq x y z
N MET A 1 19.74 -6.05 2.24
CA MET A 1 18.59 -5.20 1.85
C MET A 1 18.24 -5.53 0.42
N ALA A 2 16.98 -5.82 0.11
CA ALA A 2 16.59 -6.13 -1.26
C ALA A 2 16.80 -4.87 -2.15
N ASN A 3 17.51 -5.00 -3.27
CA ASN A 3 17.67 -3.95 -4.27
C ASN A 3 16.37 -3.81 -5.09
N ILE A 4 15.31 -3.34 -4.44
CA ILE A 4 14.03 -3.09 -5.08
C ILE A 4 13.98 -1.60 -5.42
N MET A 5 13.72 -1.29 -6.69
CA MET A 5 13.58 0.10 -7.12
C MET A 5 12.40 0.76 -6.41
N THR A 6 12.65 1.94 -5.85
CA THR A 6 11.62 2.76 -5.19
C THR A 6 11.63 4.17 -5.76
N ILE A 7 10.50 4.84 -5.63
CA ILE A 7 10.35 6.24 -6.02
C ILE A 7 10.26 7.11 -4.77
N VAL A 8 11.21 8.04 -4.64
CA VAL A 8 11.24 9.01 -3.54
C VAL A 8 10.16 10.08 -3.77
N PRO A 9 9.16 10.23 -2.87
CA PRO A 9 8.03 11.15 -3.07
C PRO A 9 8.43 12.61 -3.28
N GLU A 10 9.54 13.05 -2.70
CA GLU A 10 10.04 14.43 -2.74
C GLU A 10 10.68 14.78 -4.10
N GLN A 11 11.10 13.77 -4.87
CA GLN A 11 11.83 13.94 -6.13
C GLN A 11 10.93 13.84 -7.38
N VAL A 12 9.63 13.56 -7.22
CA VAL A 12 8.74 13.33 -8.36
C VAL A 12 8.00 14.57 -8.85
N SER A 13 7.70 14.56 -10.15
CA SER A 13 6.84 15.53 -10.82
C SER A 13 5.66 14.83 -11.52
N GLY A 14 4.74 15.62 -12.09
CA GLY A 14 3.63 15.13 -12.91
C GLY A 14 2.66 14.18 -12.19
N LEU A 15 2.25 13.12 -12.86
CA LEU A 15 1.26 12.15 -12.39
C LEU A 15 1.66 11.47 -11.06
N ARG A 16 2.95 11.22 -10.85
CA ARG A 16 3.45 10.61 -9.61
C ARG A 16 3.34 11.55 -8.42
N LYS A 17 3.52 12.86 -8.63
CA LYS A 17 3.29 13.87 -7.58
C LYS A 17 1.82 13.89 -7.16
N LEU A 18 0.90 13.80 -8.12
CA LEU A 18 -0.53 13.72 -7.83
C LEU A 18 -0.87 12.43 -7.05
N PHE A 19 -0.29 11.30 -7.46
CA PHE A 19 -0.45 10.02 -6.77
C PHE A 19 0.00 10.10 -5.31
N PHE A 20 1.21 10.59 -5.02
CA PHE A 20 1.67 10.70 -3.64
C PHE A 20 0.87 11.72 -2.83
N ARG A 21 0.37 12.80 -3.43
CA ARG A 21 -0.54 13.74 -2.76
C ARG A 21 -1.83 13.04 -2.33
N TRP A 22 -2.40 12.22 -3.21
CA TRP A 22 -3.57 11.41 -2.88
C TRP A 22 -3.29 10.39 -1.77
N VAL A 23 -2.15 9.69 -1.83
CA VAL A 23 -1.73 8.76 -0.76
C VAL A 23 -1.59 9.49 0.58
N ARG A 24 -0.89 10.63 0.64
CA ARG A 24 -0.75 11.42 1.87
C ARG A 24 -2.11 11.81 2.46
N GLY A 25 -3.05 12.24 1.62
CA GLY A 25 -4.41 12.56 2.07
C GLY A 25 -5.14 11.38 2.70
N LYS A 26 -4.88 10.14 2.25
CA LYS A 26 -5.54 8.93 2.74
C LYS A 26 -4.92 8.37 4.02
N TYR A 27 -3.63 8.63 4.25
CA TYR A 27 -2.86 8.07 5.36
C TYR A 27 -2.39 9.14 6.37
N GLY A 28 -3.14 10.23 6.55
CA GLY A 28 -2.84 11.21 7.61
C GLY A 28 -1.51 11.95 7.43
N GLY A 29 -1.09 12.19 6.19
CA GLY A 29 0.12 12.94 5.85
C GLY A 29 1.37 12.09 5.57
N ILE A 30 1.35 10.78 5.87
CA ILE A 30 2.48 9.88 5.61
C ILE A 30 2.33 9.13 4.27
N VAL A 31 3.45 8.68 3.71
CA VAL A 31 3.50 7.79 2.54
C VAL A 31 4.07 6.44 2.97
N PRO A 32 3.23 5.40 3.12
CA PRO A 32 3.73 4.06 3.43
C PRO A 32 4.71 3.56 2.36
N GLY A 33 5.77 2.85 2.77
CA GLY A 33 6.86 2.43 1.89
C GLY A 33 6.41 1.61 0.67
N ILE A 34 5.36 0.80 0.81
CA ILE A 34 4.77 0.04 -0.31
C ILE A 34 4.32 0.94 -1.47
N PHE A 35 3.86 2.16 -1.20
CA PHE A 35 3.47 3.10 -2.26
C PHE A 35 4.67 3.69 -3.00
N GLN A 36 5.86 3.71 -2.38
CA GLN A 36 7.10 4.10 -3.07
C GLN A 36 7.55 3.01 -4.05
N VAL A 37 7.31 1.74 -3.72
CA VAL A 37 7.52 0.60 -4.64
C VAL A 37 6.49 0.62 -5.77
N LEU A 38 5.20 0.77 -5.45
CA LEU A 38 4.13 0.78 -6.46
C LEU A 38 4.19 1.98 -7.40
N ALA A 39 4.74 3.10 -6.97
CA ALA A 39 4.90 4.30 -7.81
C ALA A 39 5.86 4.10 -8.98
N VAL A 40 6.66 3.03 -8.99
CA VAL A 40 7.48 2.63 -10.15
C VAL A 40 6.59 2.45 -11.38
N ASP A 41 5.50 1.68 -11.25
CA ASP A 41 4.50 1.47 -12.30
C ASP A 41 3.07 1.71 -11.78
N LEU A 42 2.50 2.86 -12.16
CA LEU A 42 1.14 3.23 -11.78
C LEU A 42 0.07 2.29 -12.34
N ARG A 43 0.38 1.53 -13.41
CA ARG A 43 -0.51 0.48 -13.95
C ARG A 43 -0.60 -0.71 -13.01
N VAL A 44 0.41 -0.95 -12.18
CA VAL A 44 0.42 -1.96 -11.11
C VAL A 44 -0.16 -1.39 -9.81
N ALA A 45 0.10 -0.11 -9.51
CA ALA A 45 -0.41 0.56 -8.32
C ALA A 45 -1.95 0.53 -8.23
N ARG A 46 -2.63 0.78 -9.35
CA ARG A 46 -4.10 0.83 -9.41
C ARG A 46 -4.77 -0.51 -9.07
N PRO A 47 -4.47 -1.65 -9.75
CA PRO A 47 -5.07 -2.93 -9.40
C PRO A 47 -4.66 -3.40 -8.00
N THR A 48 -3.41 -3.19 -7.58
CA THR A 48 -2.97 -3.51 -6.21
C THR A 48 -3.81 -2.76 -5.17
N GLY A 49 -4.03 -1.46 -5.38
CA GLY A 49 -4.87 -0.65 -4.50
C GLY A 49 -6.33 -1.11 -4.48
N ALA A 50 -6.87 -1.56 -5.62
CA ALA A 50 -8.21 -2.12 -5.71
C ALA A 50 -8.33 -3.44 -4.91
N ILE A 51 -7.35 -4.33 -5.03
CA ILE A 51 -7.28 -5.59 -4.27
C ILE A 51 -7.20 -5.30 -2.77
N TYR A 52 -6.28 -4.42 -2.35
CA TYR A 52 -6.14 -4.04 -0.94
C TYR A 52 -7.44 -3.42 -0.39
N ASN A 53 -8.09 -2.57 -1.18
CA ASN A 53 -9.37 -2.00 -0.76
C ASN A 53 -10.46 -3.07 -0.63
N HIS A 54 -10.57 -3.98 -1.60
CA HIS A 54 -11.57 -5.04 -1.60
C HIS A 54 -11.40 -6.01 -0.42
N LEU A 55 -10.16 -6.43 -0.18
CA LEU A 55 -9.84 -7.41 0.86
C LEU A 55 -9.81 -6.77 2.25
N HIS A 56 -9.16 -5.62 2.41
CA HIS A 56 -8.75 -5.11 3.72
C HIS A 56 -9.62 -3.95 4.24
N LEU A 57 -10.08 -3.07 3.34
CA LEU A 57 -10.76 -1.83 3.73
C LEU A 57 -12.28 -1.84 3.51
N ARG A 58 -12.79 -2.73 2.65
CA ARG A 58 -14.22 -2.78 2.30
C ARG A 58 -15.07 -3.07 3.54
N GLY A 59 -16.06 -2.21 3.81
CA GLY A 59 -16.98 -2.36 4.93
C GLY A 59 -17.87 -3.61 4.83
N ALA A 60 -18.25 -4.01 3.60
CA ALA A 60 -19.09 -5.18 3.33
C ALA A 60 -18.36 -6.54 3.35
N SER A 61 -17.19 -6.62 3.98
CA SER A 61 -16.47 -7.90 4.11
C SER A 61 -17.08 -8.74 5.24
N PRO A 62 -17.12 -10.08 5.10
CA PRO A 62 -17.64 -10.98 6.15
C PRO A 62 -16.74 -11.04 7.39
N LEU A 63 -15.48 -10.58 7.28
CA LEU A 63 -14.55 -10.50 8.40
C LEU A 63 -14.57 -9.09 8.99
N SER A 64 -14.47 -8.96 10.31
CA SER A 64 -14.26 -7.66 10.95
C SER A 64 -12.90 -7.07 10.56
N ARG A 65 -12.72 -5.75 10.73
CA ARG A 65 -11.42 -5.10 10.44
C ARG A 65 -10.29 -5.74 11.25
N LEU A 66 -10.53 -6.04 12.53
CA LEU A 66 -9.56 -6.72 13.38
C LEU A 66 -9.21 -8.13 12.88
N GLN A 67 -10.21 -8.92 12.48
CA GLN A 67 -9.96 -10.26 11.94
C GLN A 67 -9.11 -10.23 10.66
N ARG A 68 -9.31 -9.22 9.80
CA ARG A 68 -8.49 -9.04 8.60
C ARG A 68 -7.04 -8.67 8.93
N GLU A 69 -6.84 -7.79 9.91
CA GLU A 69 -5.48 -7.52 10.42
C GLU A 69 -4.84 -8.78 11.01
N MET A 70 -5.58 -9.55 11.82
CA MET A 70 -5.05 -10.81 12.38
C MET A 70 -4.60 -11.79 11.29
N VAL A 71 -5.39 -11.95 10.23
CA VAL A 71 -5.01 -12.77 9.07
C VAL A 71 -3.75 -12.21 8.41
N ALA A 72 -3.69 -10.90 8.16
CA ALA A 72 -2.52 -10.25 7.58
C ALA A 72 -1.26 -10.46 8.44
N THR A 73 -1.35 -10.29 9.75
CA THR A 73 -0.24 -10.52 10.69
C THR A 73 0.25 -11.96 10.68
N VAL A 74 -0.66 -12.94 10.73
CA VAL A 74 -0.28 -14.37 10.70
C VAL A 74 0.38 -14.73 9.36
N VAL A 75 -0.19 -14.26 8.24
CA VAL A 75 0.38 -14.51 6.91
C VAL A 75 1.75 -13.85 6.78
N ASN A 76 1.90 -12.59 7.22
CA ASN A 76 3.19 -11.89 7.24
C ASN A 76 4.24 -12.68 8.02
N GLY A 77 3.91 -13.18 9.21
CA GLY A 77 4.81 -14.03 9.99
C GLY A 77 5.20 -15.32 9.25
N LYS A 78 4.27 -15.95 8.53
CA LYS A 78 4.54 -17.17 7.75
C LYS A 78 5.43 -16.94 6.53
N VAL A 79 5.34 -15.78 5.90
CA VAL A 79 6.16 -15.43 4.72
C VAL A 79 7.48 -14.74 5.09
N GLY A 80 7.81 -14.66 6.39
CA GLY A 80 9.01 -13.97 6.87
C GLY A 80 8.95 -12.44 6.69
N GLY A 81 7.75 -11.87 6.54
CA GLY A 81 7.54 -10.44 6.59
C GLY A 81 7.75 -9.91 8.01
N ALA A 82 8.46 -8.80 8.14
CA ALA A 82 8.55 -8.10 9.43
C ALA A 82 7.15 -7.63 9.87
N PRO A 83 6.82 -7.70 11.17
CA PRO A 83 5.55 -7.21 11.71
C PRO A 83 5.39 -5.69 11.56
#